data_AF-A0A957ZJ62-F1
#
_entry.id   AF-A0A957ZJ62-F1
#
_cell.length_a   1.000
_cell.length_b   1.000
_cell.length_c   1.000
_cell.angle_alpha   90.00
_cell.angle_beta   90.00
_cell.angle_gamma   90.00
#
_symmetry.space_group_name_H-M   'P 1'
#
loop_
_entity.id
_entity.type
_entity.pdbx_description
1 polymer ?
#
loop_
_entity_poly.entity_id
_entity_poly.type
_entity_poly.pdbx_seq_one_letter_code
_entity_poly.pdbx_strand_id
1 'polypeptide(L)'
;GGGEVLFADVRANRPQGVAVAAKSGYTARVECSDGSRGDTAVTLSLGYQTSTLCTFTMTAQPASVTVRKQVSGQAPTSTWRFAGDLGDFELPAGGGDLRFAPAAGVVQIAEEPKPGYDTAVACSNGAAGAQSALLALAPGENVSCTFAATEQPSGASLRKTVGLAPGECATSSVIAVPAGTTVYYCYTVTNSGDAPLATHALSDSKFGDIIPALAHPLAPGESLSTVDLGYVISDTAQATAETSAIWTATA
;
A
#
# COMPACT_ATOMS: atom_id res chain seq x y z
N GLY A 1 12.87 16.88 -31.47
CA GLY A 1 12.57 18.08 -32.26
C GLY A 1 12.30 17.65 -33.69
N GLY A 2 11.30 18.25 -34.33
CA GLY A 2 11.06 18.05 -35.76
C GLY A 2 12.21 18.60 -36.62
N GLY A 3 12.21 18.26 -37.90
CA GLY A 3 13.16 18.74 -38.88
C GLY A 3 12.56 18.70 -40.28
N GLU A 4 13.13 19.45 -41.19
CA GLU A 4 12.74 19.50 -42.60
C GLU A 4 13.87 18.92 -43.45
N VAL A 5 13.52 18.08 -44.42
CA VAL A 5 14.47 17.52 -45.38
C VAL A 5 13.94 17.81 -46.78
N LEU A 6 14.74 18.50 -47.58
CA LEU A 6 14.43 18.77 -48.99
C LEU A 6 15.12 17.72 -49.87
N PHE A 7 14.31 17.03 -50.68
CA PHE A 7 14.81 16.17 -51.75
C PHE A 7 14.74 16.94 -53.07
N ALA A 8 15.88 17.40 -53.57
CA ALA A 8 16.01 18.07 -54.88
C ALA A 8 16.29 17.05 -56.01
N ASP A 9 16.12 17.48 -57.26
CA ASP A 9 16.42 16.69 -58.47
C ASP A 9 15.71 15.32 -58.56
N VAL A 10 14.51 15.25 -57.96
CA VAL A 10 13.66 14.05 -58.00
C VAL A 10 13.13 13.83 -59.42
N ARG A 11 13.25 12.60 -59.94
CA ARG A 11 12.81 12.25 -61.29
C ARG A 11 11.30 12.40 -61.43
N ALA A 12 10.86 13.28 -62.33
CA ALA A 12 9.45 13.49 -62.66
C ALA A 12 8.79 12.24 -63.28
N ASN A 13 7.48 12.13 -63.09
CA ASN A 13 6.60 11.08 -63.65
C ASN A 13 7.04 9.64 -63.31
N ARG A 14 7.73 9.46 -62.18
CA ARG A 14 8.04 8.15 -61.62
C ARG A 14 7.60 8.07 -60.16
N PRO A 15 7.05 6.94 -59.70
CA PRO A 15 6.74 6.73 -58.29
C PRO A 15 8.01 6.79 -57.44
N GLN A 16 7.97 7.62 -56.40
CA GLN A 16 9.04 7.75 -55.40
C GLN A 16 8.45 7.47 -54.03
N GLY A 17 9.07 6.55 -53.28
CA GLY A 17 8.68 6.26 -51.91
C GLY A 17 9.44 7.14 -50.93
N VAL A 18 8.73 7.82 -50.04
CA VAL A 18 9.31 8.50 -48.87
C VAL A 18 8.80 7.79 -47.63
N ALA A 19 9.71 7.39 -46.74
CA ALA A 19 9.38 6.64 -45.54
C ALA A 19 10.09 7.22 -44.30
N VAL A 20 9.44 7.09 -43.15
CA VAL A 20 9.99 7.38 -41.83
C VAL A 20 10.05 6.09 -41.01
N ALA A 21 11.15 5.90 -40.30
CA ALA A 21 11.25 4.85 -39.30
C ALA A 21 10.64 5.35 -37.98
N ALA A 22 9.47 4.82 -37.63
CA ALA A 22 8.85 5.09 -36.34
C ALA A 22 9.68 4.49 -35.21
N LYS A 23 9.94 5.26 -34.14
CA LYS A 23 10.51 4.72 -32.90
C LYS A 23 9.50 3.79 -32.22
N SER A 24 9.99 2.84 -31.43
CA SER A 24 9.12 1.99 -30.60
C SER A 24 8.17 2.84 -29.76
N GLY A 25 6.90 2.43 -29.71
CA GLY A 25 5.86 3.16 -28.98
C GLY A 25 5.34 4.43 -29.65
N TYR A 26 5.73 4.70 -30.91
CA TYR A 26 5.15 5.79 -31.70
C TYR A 26 4.42 5.25 -32.92
N THR A 27 3.27 5.85 -33.26
CA THR A 27 2.67 5.70 -34.58
C THR A 27 3.11 6.84 -35.49
N ALA A 28 3.13 6.58 -36.79
CA ALA A 28 3.42 7.58 -37.81
C ALA A 28 2.22 7.73 -38.74
N ARG A 29 1.93 8.96 -39.15
CA ARG A 29 1.01 9.29 -40.24
C ARG A 29 1.68 10.30 -41.14
N VAL A 30 1.53 10.16 -42.45
CA VAL A 30 2.01 11.12 -43.44
C VAL A 30 0.86 11.70 -44.24
N GLU A 31 0.86 13.02 -44.38
CA GLU A 31 -0.08 13.77 -45.22
C GLU A 31 0.70 14.76 -46.09
N CYS A 32 0.38 14.79 -47.37
CA CYS A 32 1.09 15.59 -48.37
C CYS A 32 0.19 16.68 -48.96
N SER A 33 0.81 17.77 -49.42
CA SER A 33 0.11 18.93 -50.01
C SER A 33 -0.62 18.60 -51.32
N ASP A 34 -0.26 17.50 -51.97
CA ASP A 34 -0.97 16.95 -53.15
C ASP A 34 -2.14 16.03 -52.78
N GLY A 35 -2.44 15.89 -51.48
CA GLY A 35 -3.51 15.05 -50.94
C GLY A 35 -3.11 13.59 -50.68
N SER A 36 -1.90 13.16 -51.05
CA SER A 36 -1.42 11.80 -50.77
C SER A 36 -1.30 11.56 -49.27
N ARG A 37 -1.61 10.32 -48.83
CA ARG A 37 -1.59 9.91 -47.42
C ARG A 37 -1.00 8.53 -47.25
N GLY A 38 -0.48 8.27 -46.07
CA GLY A 38 0.01 6.96 -45.65
C GLY A 38 0.35 6.95 -44.16
N ASP A 39 1.00 5.87 -43.71
CA ASP A 39 1.42 5.72 -42.32
C ASP A 39 2.92 6.03 -42.18
N THR A 40 3.76 5.00 -42.19
CA THR A 40 5.22 5.13 -42.16
C THR A 40 5.82 5.44 -43.53
N ALA A 41 5.04 5.39 -44.60
CA ALA A 41 5.50 5.70 -45.95
C ALA A 41 4.37 6.25 -46.83
N VAL A 42 4.76 7.03 -47.84
CA VAL A 42 3.89 7.51 -48.92
C VAL A 42 4.63 7.40 -50.25
N THR A 43 3.89 7.08 -51.30
CA THR A 43 4.40 7.05 -52.67
C THR A 43 3.89 8.27 -53.42
N LEU A 44 4.80 9.06 -53.97
CA LEU A 44 4.50 10.30 -54.70
C LEU A 44 4.84 10.13 -56.18
N SER A 45 4.08 10.80 -57.06
CA SER A 45 4.43 10.96 -58.47
C SER A 45 4.45 12.45 -58.79
N LEU A 46 5.66 13.03 -58.83
CA LEU A 46 5.85 14.47 -59.04
C LEU A 46 5.84 14.80 -60.54
N GLY A 47 5.21 15.92 -60.90
CA GLY A 47 5.30 16.50 -62.23
C GLY A 47 6.60 17.27 -62.46
N TYR A 48 6.81 17.77 -63.68
CA TYR A 48 7.93 18.66 -63.97
C TYR A 48 7.82 19.97 -63.20
N GLN A 49 8.90 20.37 -62.53
CA GLN A 49 8.98 21.63 -61.76
C GLN A 49 7.89 21.80 -60.68
N THR A 50 7.31 20.70 -60.19
CA THR A 50 6.36 20.71 -59.06
C THR A 50 7.05 20.33 -57.76
N SER A 51 6.55 20.86 -56.65
CA SER A 51 6.96 20.47 -55.30
C SER A 51 5.76 19.99 -54.48
N THR A 52 5.94 18.91 -53.73
CA THR A 52 4.96 18.42 -52.74
C THR A 52 5.61 18.47 -51.37
N LEU A 53 4.95 19.10 -50.40
CA LEU A 53 5.34 19.07 -48.99
C LEU A 53 4.62 17.92 -48.31
N CYS A 54 5.36 17.02 -47.66
CA CYS A 54 4.79 15.94 -46.86
C CYS A 54 5.14 16.13 -45.38
N THR A 55 4.13 16.09 -44.52
CA THR A 55 4.28 16.19 -43.07
C THR A 55 4.11 14.81 -42.45
N PHE A 56 5.16 14.30 -41.82
CA PHE A 56 5.11 13.09 -41.00
C PHE A 56 4.83 13.47 -39.55
N THR A 57 3.71 13.02 -39.02
CA THR A 57 3.31 13.22 -37.62
C THR A 57 3.61 11.95 -36.81
N MET A 58 4.47 12.08 -35.81
CA MET A 58 4.79 11.01 -34.87
C MET A 58 3.98 11.18 -33.59
N THR A 59 3.11 10.22 -33.28
CA THR A 59 2.24 10.25 -32.10
C THR A 59 2.68 9.19 -31.09
N ALA A 60 2.96 9.61 -29.85
CA ALA A 60 3.29 8.69 -28.76
C ALA A 60 2.06 7.83 -28.41
N GLN A 61 2.25 6.52 -28.32
CA GLN A 61 1.24 5.60 -27.83
C GLN A 61 1.18 5.66 -26.31
N PRO A 62 -0.01 5.54 -25.70
CA PRO A 62 -0.15 5.36 -24.26
C PRO A 62 0.66 4.15 -23.78
N ALA A 63 1.21 4.25 -22.57
CA ALA A 63 1.76 3.08 -21.88
C ALA A 63 0.61 2.20 -21.37
N SER A 64 0.90 0.93 -21.05
CA SER A 64 0.00 0.07 -20.30
C SER A 64 0.57 -0.18 -18.91
N VAL A 65 -0.18 0.18 -17.88
CA VAL A 65 0.23 -0.05 -16.48
C VAL A 65 -0.76 -1.01 -15.83
N THR A 66 -0.27 -2.15 -15.35
CA THR A 66 -1.05 -3.08 -14.52
C THR A 66 -0.67 -2.85 -13.06
N VAL A 67 -1.63 -2.46 -12.23
CA VAL A 67 -1.48 -2.38 -10.78
C VAL A 67 -2.05 -3.64 -10.17
N ARG A 68 -1.22 -4.40 -9.47
CA ARG A 68 -1.60 -5.63 -8.77
C ARG A 68 -1.48 -5.43 -7.27
N LYS A 69 -2.52 -5.78 -6.51
CA LYS A 69 -2.46 -5.93 -5.07
C LYS A 69 -2.29 -7.40 -4.71
N GLN A 70 -1.21 -7.71 -3.99
CA GLN A 70 -0.91 -9.03 -3.46
C GLN A 70 -0.96 -8.98 -1.94
N VAL A 71 -1.76 -9.85 -1.33
CA VAL A 71 -1.93 -9.92 0.13
C VAL A 71 -1.37 -11.24 0.65
N SER A 72 -0.56 -11.18 1.71
CA SER A 72 -0.02 -12.31 2.46
C SER A 72 -0.52 -12.27 3.89
N GLY A 73 -1.05 -13.38 4.39
CA GLY A 73 -1.78 -13.45 5.67
C GLY A 73 -3.29 -13.29 5.49
N GLN A 74 -3.99 -12.88 6.54
CA GLN A 74 -5.41 -12.62 6.52
C GLN A 74 -5.72 -11.42 5.62
N ALA A 75 -6.75 -11.54 4.79
CA ALA A 75 -7.26 -10.41 4.05
C ALA A 75 -7.97 -9.44 5.02
N PRO A 76 -7.84 -8.13 4.83
CA PRO A 76 -8.58 -7.16 5.61
C PRO A 76 -10.09 -7.22 5.31
N THR A 77 -10.90 -6.52 6.11
CA THR A 77 -12.36 -6.44 5.89
C THR A 77 -12.77 -5.39 4.85
N SER A 78 -11.89 -4.43 4.56
CA SER A 78 -12.11 -3.35 3.61
C SER A 78 -11.14 -3.42 2.44
N THR A 79 -11.54 -2.80 1.33
CA THR A 79 -10.74 -2.68 0.10
C THR A 79 -9.42 -1.93 0.33
N TRP A 80 -8.52 -2.06 -0.65
CA TRP A 80 -7.27 -1.30 -0.73
C TRP A 80 -7.51 -0.07 -1.60
N ARG A 81 -7.27 1.13 -1.05
CA ARG A 81 -7.48 2.40 -1.73
C ARG A 81 -6.18 2.89 -2.33
N PHE A 82 -6.25 3.35 -3.57
CA PHE A 82 -5.14 3.92 -4.31
C PHE A 82 -5.51 5.31 -4.80
N ALA A 83 -4.49 6.16 -4.89
CA ALA A 83 -4.56 7.52 -5.39
C ALA A 83 -3.33 7.85 -6.25
N GLY A 84 -3.34 9.02 -6.88
CA GLY A 84 -2.23 9.53 -7.68
C GLY A 84 -2.64 9.84 -9.11
N ASP A 85 -1.68 9.77 -10.04
CA ASP A 85 -1.85 10.26 -11.41
C ASP A 85 -2.72 9.34 -12.28
N LEU A 86 -3.01 8.12 -11.81
CA LEU A 86 -3.96 7.20 -12.45
C LEU A 86 -5.43 7.44 -12.01
N GLY A 87 -5.65 8.41 -11.12
CA GLY A 87 -6.93 8.64 -10.45
C GLY A 87 -7.13 7.72 -9.24
N ASP A 88 -8.22 7.95 -8.52
CA ASP A 88 -8.57 7.16 -7.35
C ASP A 88 -9.25 5.85 -7.77
N PHE A 89 -8.80 4.73 -7.20
CA PHE A 89 -9.40 3.42 -7.43
C PHE A 89 -9.23 2.49 -6.24
N GLU A 90 -9.97 1.39 -6.25
CA GLU A 90 -9.92 0.38 -5.20
C GLU A 90 -9.63 -1.00 -5.77
N LEU A 91 -8.87 -1.80 -5.03
CA LEU A 91 -8.72 -3.23 -5.28
C LEU A 91 -9.38 -4.05 -4.15
N PRO A 92 -9.93 -5.23 -4.45
CA PRO A 92 -10.61 -6.07 -3.45
C PRO A 92 -9.71 -6.40 -2.26
N ALA A 93 -10.32 -6.62 -1.09
CA ALA A 93 -9.57 -6.86 0.15
C ALA A 93 -8.60 -8.05 0.06
N GLY A 94 -8.98 -9.12 -0.65
CA GLY A 94 -8.13 -10.30 -0.91
C GLY A 94 -7.05 -10.11 -1.97
N GLY A 95 -6.91 -8.90 -2.55
CA GLY A 95 -6.05 -8.61 -3.68
C GLY A 95 -6.77 -8.68 -5.03
N GLY A 96 -6.04 -8.34 -6.09
CA GLY A 96 -6.57 -8.24 -7.45
C GLY A 96 -5.66 -7.40 -8.35
N ASP A 97 -6.11 -7.12 -9.57
CA ASP A 97 -5.39 -6.25 -10.49
C ASP A 97 -6.32 -5.35 -11.30
N LEU A 98 -5.80 -4.20 -11.72
CA LEU A 98 -6.47 -3.26 -12.61
C LEU A 98 -5.46 -2.72 -13.62
N ARG A 99 -5.92 -2.46 -14.85
CA ARG A 99 -5.08 -1.98 -15.95
C ARG A 99 -5.47 -0.58 -16.36
N PHE A 100 -4.45 0.23 -16.66
CA PHE A 100 -4.56 1.63 -17.04
C PHE A 100 -3.77 1.89 -18.32
N ALA A 101 -4.16 2.95 -19.03
CA ALA A 101 -3.49 3.40 -20.25
C ALA A 101 -3.02 4.87 -20.14
N PRO A 102 -2.09 5.21 -19.22
CA PRO A 102 -1.62 6.59 -19.07
C PRO A 102 -0.77 7.03 -20.26
N ALA A 103 -0.66 8.35 -20.44
CA ALA A 103 0.33 8.92 -21.35
C ALA A 103 1.76 8.61 -20.88
N ALA A 104 2.72 8.61 -21.81
CA ALA A 104 4.14 8.54 -21.46
C ALA A 104 4.56 9.75 -20.62
N GLY A 105 5.51 9.55 -19.71
CA GLY A 105 5.92 10.56 -18.74
C GLY A 105 6.15 9.97 -17.36
N VAL A 106 6.21 10.83 -16.34
CA VAL A 106 6.31 10.40 -14.95
C VAL A 106 4.91 10.26 -14.35
N VAL A 107 4.62 9.12 -13.75
CA VAL A 107 3.33 8.78 -13.13
C VAL A 107 3.58 8.30 -11.70
N GLN A 108 2.89 8.90 -10.74
CA GLN A 108 2.86 8.44 -9.36
C GLN A 108 1.65 7.57 -9.08
N ILE A 109 1.87 6.45 -8.39
CA ILE A 109 0.82 5.59 -7.84
C ILE A 109 1.08 5.49 -6.33
N ALA A 110 0.08 5.80 -5.52
CA ALA A 110 0.15 5.71 -4.07
C ALA A 110 -0.97 4.83 -3.52
N GLU A 111 -0.64 4.00 -2.54
CA GLU A 111 -1.57 3.21 -1.75
C GLU A 111 -1.81 3.91 -0.41
N GLU A 112 -3.07 4.00 0.02
CA GLU A 112 -3.39 4.51 1.36
C GLU A 112 -2.91 3.52 2.45
N PRO A 113 -2.34 4.02 3.57
CA PRO A 113 -1.93 3.16 4.66
C PRO A 113 -3.07 2.32 5.20
N LYS A 114 -2.82 1.02 5.40
CA LYS A 114 -3.75 0.11 6.06
C LYS A 114 -3.13 -0.40 7.36
N PRO A 115 -3.66 0.00 8.53
CA PRO A 115 -3.18 -0.51 9.82
C PRO A 115 -3.17 -2.03 9.88
N GLY A 116 -2.14 -2.61 10.50
CA GLY A 116 -1.96 -4.06 10.61
C GLY A 116 -1.27 -4.71 9.40
N TYR A 117 -0.76 -3.92 8.45
CA TYR A 117 -0.04 -4.45 7.27
C TYR A 117 1.25 -3.68 6.99
N ASP A 118 2.32 -4.44 6.77
CA ASP A 118 3.53 -3.92 6.12
C ASP A 118 3.32 -3.88 4.62
N THR A 119 3.76 -2.80 3.97
CA THR A 119 3.53 -2.57 2.54
C THR A 119 4.83 -2.33 1.79
N ALA A 120 4.87 -2.84 0.56
CA ALA A 120 5.94 -2.58 -0.39
C ALA A 120 5.38 -2.56 -1.81
N VAL A 121 5.99 -1.78 -2.70
CA VAL A 121 5.69 -1.79 -4.13
C VAL A 121 6.96 -2.05 -4.94
N ALA A 122 6.84 -2.89 -5.95
CA ALA A 122 7.88 -3.12 -6.95
C ALA A 122 7.26 -3.23 -8.34
N CYS A 123 7.89 -2.58 -9.32
CA CYS A 123 7.43 -2.53 -10.71
C CYS A 123 8.45 -3.17 -11.67
N SER A 124 7.96 -3.69 -12.80
CA SER A 124 8.80 -4.33 -13.82
C SER A 124 9.80 -3.38 -14.50
N ASN A 125 9.58 -2.07 -14.42
CA ASN A 125 10.51 -1.04 -14.90
C ASN A 125 11.52 -0.59 -13.82
N GLY A 126 11.56 -1.27 -12.67
CA GLY A 126 12.50 -1.00 -11.59
C GLY A 126 12.04 0.06 -10.58
N ALA A 127 10.89 0.71 -10.78
CA ALA A 127 10.31 1.59 -9.76
C ALA A 127 9.92 0.79 -8.51
N ALA A 128 10.19 1.33 -7.32
CA ALA A 128 9.90 0.68 -6.04
C ALA A 128 9.69 1.70 -4.91
N GLY A 129 9.11 1.25 -3.80
CA GLY A 129 8.87 2.04 -2.60
C GLY A 129 8.11 1.25 -1.54
N ALA A 130 7.74 1.88 -0.43
CA ALA A 130 6.92 1.25 0.61
C ALA A 130 5.42 1.32 0.25
N GLN A 131 4.92 2.53 0.00
CA GLN A 131 3.49 2.79 -0.25
C GLN A 131 3.24 3.53 -1.57
N SER A 132 4.29 3.98 -2.24
CA SER A 132 4.15 4.66 -3.53
C SER A 132 5.29 4.33 -4.47
N ALA A 133 5.02 4.39 -5.77
CA ALA A 133 6.00 4.22 -6.84
C ALA A 133 5.89 5.39 -7.83
N LEU A 134 7.05 5.90 -8.25
CA LEU A 134 7.17 6.86 -9.35
C LEU A 134 7.67 6.11 -10.59
N LEU A 135 6.80 6.00 -11.60
CA LEU A 135 7.09 5.31 -12.84
C LEU A 135 7.55 6.32 -13.88
N ALA A 136 8.73 6.13 -14.46
CA ALA A 136 9.12 6.80 -15.70
C ALA A 136 8.69 5.92 -16.88
N LEU A 137 7.61 6.31 -17.56
CA LEU A 137 6.98 5.55 -18.64
C LEU A 137 7.44 6.04 -20.01
N ALA A 138 8.02 5.14 -20.79
CA ALA A 138 8.24 5.36 -22.21
C ALA A 138 6.93 5.18 -23.02
N PRO A 139 6.81 5.81 -24.21
CA PRO A 139 5.67 5.57 -25.11
C PRO A 139 5.48 4.08 -25.41
N GLY A 140 4.24 3.60 -25.31
CA GLY A 140 3.89 2.20 -25.54
C GLY A 140 4.49 1.18 -24.56
N GLU A 141 5.12 1.61 -23.46
CA GLU A 141 5.72 0.71 -22.48
C GLU A 141 4.66 -0.10 -21.72
N ASN A 142 4.95 -1.37 -21.44
CA ASN A 142 4.11 -2.22 -20.59
C ASN A 142 4.79 -2.40 -19.23
N VAL A 143 4.17 -1.87 -18.17
CA VAL A 143 4.68 -1.95 -16.80
C VAL A 143 3.69 -2.71 -15.93
N SER A 144 4.18 -3.64 -15.12
CA SER A 144 3.42 -4.30 -14.06
C SER A 144 4.00 -3.91 -12.72
N CYS A 145 3.17 -3.33 -11.84
CA CYS A 145 3.51 -3.00 -10.47
C CYS A 145 2.77 -3.92 -9.51
N THR A 146 3.49 -4.54 -8.59
CA THR A 146 2.92 -5.31 -7.49
C THR A 146 3.07 -4.53 -6.20
N PHE A 147 1.94 -4.13 -5.64
CA PHE A 147 1.82 -3.65 -4.28
C PHE A 147 1.57 -4.86 -3.38
N ALA A 148 2.59 -5.24 -2.61
CA ALA A 148 2.52 -6.30 -1.61
C ALA A 148 2.03 -5.72 -0.27
N ALA A 149 1.15 -6.45 0.39
CA ALA A 149 0.80 -6.25 1.79
C ALA A 149 0.99 -7.56 2.55
N THR A 150 1.70 -7.49 3.67
CA THR A 150 1.91 -8.61 4.58
C THR A 150 1.24 -8.28 5.90
N GLU A 151 0.34 -9.13 6.37
CA GLU A 151 -0.29 -8.99 7.68
C GLU A 151 0.78 -8.99 8.78
N GLN A 152 0.72 -8.00 9.66
CA GLN A 152 1.57 -7.91 10.83
C GLN A 152 1.08 -8.88 11.90
N PRO A 153 1.97 -9.64 12.56
CA PRO A 153 1.56 -10.55 13.62
C PRO A 153 0.94 -9.76 14.79
N SER A 154 -0.22 -10.21 15.28
CA SER A 154 -0.81 -9.72 16.52
C SER A 154 -0.30 -10.53 17.71
N GLY A 155 -0.14 -9.87 18.86
CA GLY A 155 0.33 -10.53 20.08
C GLY A 155 0.10 -9.66 21.31
N ALA A 156 -0.33 -10.27 22.40
CA ALA A 156 -0.48 -9.61 23.69
C ALA A 156 0.19 -10.45 24.78
N SER A 157 0.83 -9.77 25.72
CA SER A 157 1.36 -10.39 26.94
C SER A 157 0.70 -9.78 28.16
N LEU A 158 0.40 -10.62 29.15
CA LEU A 158 -0.22 -10.22 30.42
C LEU A 158 0.78 -10.41 31.56
N ARG A 159 0.94 -9.37 32.37
CA ARG A 159 1.66 -9.43 33.64
C ARG A 159 0.72 -9.13 34.79
N LYS A 160 0.62 -10.05 35.74
CA LYS A 160 -0.16 -9.91 36.98
C LYS A 160 0.77 -9.78 38.18
N THR A 161 0.50 -8.82 39.04
CA THR A 161 1.28 -8.56 40.25
C THR A 161 0.40 -8.31 41.47
N VAL A 162 0.99 -8.45 42.65
CA VAL A 162 0.34 -8.23 43.94
C VAL A 162 1.26 -7.48 44.90
N GLY A 163 0.72 -6.53 45.64
CA GLY A 163 1.46 -5.69 46.59
C GLY A 163 0.59 -5.15 47.73
N LEU A 164 1.16 -4.23 48.52
CA LEU A 164 0.50 -3.61 49.67
C LEU A 164 0.07 -2.14 49.44
N ALA A 165 0.59 -1.50 48.39
CA ALA A 165 0.26 -0.12 48.07
C ALA A 165 -0.97 -0.05 47.14
N PRO A 166 -2.03 0.69 47.50
CA PRO A 166 -3.11 0.99 46.58
C PRO A 166 -2.64 1.93 45.47
N GLY A 167 -3.14 1.73 44.25
CA GLY A 167 -2.90 2.66 43.14
C GLY A 167 -1.49 2.57 42.53
N GLU A 168 -0.72 1.54 42.84
CA GLU A 168 0.58 1.29 42.22
C GLU A 168 0.69 -0.19 41.81
N CYS A 169 1.29 -0.43 40.65
CA CYS A 169 1.58 -1.80 40.21
C CYS A 169 2.82 -2.33 40.91
N ALA A 170 2.65 -3.41 41.67
CA ALA A 170 3.75 -4.09 42.32
C ALA A 170 4.71 -4.76 41.32
N THR A 171 5.83 -5.26 41.82
CA THR A 171 6.85 -5.95 41.01
C THR A 171 6.81 -7.48 41.14
N SER A 172 6.12 -8.02 42.14
CA SER A 172 6.04 -9.46 42.40
C SER A 172 4.67 -10.02 42.03
N SER A 173 4.63 -11.27 41.55
CA SER A 173 3.39 -12.04 41.36
C SER A 173 2.98 -12.85 42.61
N VAL A 174 3.83 -12.85 43.64
CA VAL A 174 3.61 -13.55 44.91
C VAL A 174 3.95 -12.64 46.08
N ILE A 175 3.15 -12.72 47.15
CA ILE A 175 3.42 -12.03 48.41
C ILE A 175 3.00 -12.92 49.57
N ALA A 176 3.75 -12.87 50.68
CA ALA A 176 3.41 -13.54 51.93
C ALA A 176 3.10 -12.48 53.00
N VAL A 177 1.89 -12.52 53.56
CA VAL A 177 1.39 -11.54 54.54
C VAL A 177 0.62 -12.26 55.65
N PRO A 178 0.52 -11.67 56.86
CA PRO A 178 -0.35 -12.19 57.91
C PRO A 178 -1.81 -12.24 57.46
N ALA A 179 -2.57 -13.21 57.99
CA ALA A 179 -4.01 -13.28 57.77
C ALA A 179 -4.70 -11.98 58.23
N GLY A 180 -5.66 -11.50 57.45
CA GLY A 180 -6.32 -10.20 57.63
C GLY A 180 -5.64 -9.03 56.92
N THR A 181 -4.51 -9.24 56.23
CA THR A 181 -3.84 -8.16 55.48
C THR A 181 -4.53 -7.90 54.15
N THR A 182 -4.86 -6.63 53.85
CA THR A 182 -5.33 -6.22 52.52
C THR A 182 -4.16 -6.15 51.54
N VAL A 183 -4.33 -6.81 50.39
CA VAL A 183 -3.39 -6.78 49.26
C VAL A 183 -4.07 -6.21 48.02
N TYR A 184 -3.28 -5.63 47.12
CA TYR A 184 -3.74 -5.00 45.88
C TYR A 184 -3.15 -5.71 44.67
N TYR A 185 -3.98 -5.93 43.65
CA TYR A 185 -3.59 -6.58 42.40
C TYR A 185 -3.49 -5.56 41.27
N CYS A 186 -2.48 -5.72 40.43
CA CYS A 186 -2.36 -4.98 39.16
C CYS A 186 -2.17 -5.94 38.00
N TYR A 187 -2.86 -5.66 36.90
CA TYR A 187 -2.79 -6.37 35.64
C TYR A 187 -2.30 -5.40 34.58
N THR A 188 -1.22 -5.75 33.90
CA THR A 188 -0.63 -4.97 32.82
C THR A 188 -0.67 -5.80 31.55
N VAL A 189 -1.35 -5.30 30.51
CA VAL A 189 -1.22 -5.83 29.16
C VAL A 189 -0.14 -5.06 28.41
N THR A 190 0.65 -5.76 27.61
CA THR A 190 1.60 -5.16 26.67
C THR A 190 1.30 -5.71 25.28
N ASN A 191 1.16 -4.83 24.29
CA ASN A 191 1.11 -5.25 22.89
C ASN A 191 2.52 -5.75 22.50
N SER A 192 2.65 -7.07 22.34
CA SER A 192 3.90 -7.73 21.99
C SER A 192 3.97 -8.11 20.51
N GLY A 193 2.95 -7.76 19.72
CA GLY A 193 2.93 -7.92 18.27
C GLY A 193 3.30 -6.62 17.54
N ASP A 194 3.23 -6.67 16.21
CA ASP A 194 3.54 -5.55 15.31
C ASP A 194 2.27 -4.85 14.80
N ALA A 195 1.10 -5.47 14.97
CA ALA A 195 -0.20 -4.85 14.70
C ALA A 195 -0.73 -4.11 15.96
N PRO A 196 -1.40 -2.95 15.81
CA PRO A 196 -2.07 -2.29 16.93
C PRO A 196 -3.22 -3.16 17.47
N LEU A 197 -3.44 -3.13 18.79
CA LEU A 197 -4.59 -3.77 19.45
C LEU A 197 -5.67 -2.72 19.75
N ALA A 198 -6.92 -2.98 19.37
CA ALA A 198 -8.01 -2.01 19.45
C ALA A 198 -8.95 -2.22 20.65
N THR A 199 -9.24 -3.49 21.01
CA THR A 199 -10.16 -3.80 22.10
C THR A 199 -9.61 -4.82 23.08
N HIS A 200 -10.03 -4.72 24.34
CA HIS A 200 -9.49 -5.46 25.48
C HIS A 200 -10.61 -5.96 26.40
N ALA A 201 -10.42 -7.13 26.99
CA ALA A 201 -11.23 -7.66 28.09
C ALA A 201 -10.35 -8.38 29.11
N LEU A 202 -10.63 -8.24 30.39
CA LEU A 202 -9.89 -8.84 31.50
C LEU A 202 -10.84 -9.57 32.45
N SER A 203 -10.55 -10.84 32.69
CA SER A 203 -11.19 -11.64 33.74
C SER A 203 -10.16 -12.32 34.63
N ASP A 204 -10.57 -12.63 35.85
CA ASP A 204 -9.75 -13.26 36.88
C ASP A 204 -10.54 -14.37 37.58
N SER A 205 -9.88 -15.49 37.90
CA SER A 205 -10.53 -16.66 38.50
C SER A 205 -11.14 -16.38 39.88
N LYS A 206 -10.68 -15.33 40.57
CA LYS A 206 -11.18 -14.90 41.88
C LYS A 206 -12.15 -13.72 41.78
N PHE A 207 -11.87 -12.76 40.90
CA PHE A 207 -12.65 -11.51 40.83
C PHE A 207 -13.74 -11.52 39.75
N GLY A 208 -13.77 -12.55 38.89
CA GLY A 208 -14.67 -12.60 37.74
C GLY A 208 -14.24 -11.61 36.66
N ASP A 209 -15.21 -11.03 35.95
CA ASP A 209 -14.95 -10.03 34.92
C ASP A 209 -14.57 -8.69 35.54
N ILE A 210 -13.33 -8.25 35.32
CA ILE A 210 -12.80 -6.97 35.81
C ILE A 210 -13.04 -5.88 34.76
N ILE A 211 -12.74 -6.19 33.50
CA ILE A 211 -12.98 -5.33 32.34
C ILE A 211 -13.75 -6.16 31.31
N PRO A 212 -15.08 -5.97 31.17
CA PRO A 212 -15.87 -6.77 30.24
C PRO A 212 -15.59 -6.41 28.77
N ALA A 213 -15.36 -5.12 28.49
CA ALA A 213 -14.94 -4.62 27.19
C ALA A 213 -14.34 -3.21 27.34
N LEU A 214 -13.20 -2.97 26.72
CA LEU A 214 -12.54 -1.68 26.67
C LEU A 214 -12.04 -1.42 25.24
N ALA A 215 -12.51 -0.33 24.63
CA ALA A 215 -11.93 0.18 23.38
C ALA A 215 -10.76 1.11 23.72
N HIS A 216 -9.54 0.66 23.47
CA HIS A 216 -8.34 1.43 23.73
C HIS A 216 -7.22 0.97 22.78
N PRO A 217 -6.74 1.85 21.88
CA PRO A 217 -5.64 1.50 20.99
C PRO A 217 -4.35 1.31 21.80
N LEU A 218 -3.67 0.18 21.60
CA LEU A 218 -2.30 -0.06 22.04
C LEU A 218 -1.42 -0.29 20.83
N ALA A 219 -0.53 0.66 20.56
CA ALA A 219 0.48 0.50 19.52
C ALA A 219 1.50 -0.60 19.91
N PRO A 220 2.27 -1.14 18.95
CA PRO A 220 3.33 -2.10 19.24
C PRO A 220 4.27 -1.63 20.36
N GLY A 221 4.49 -2.48 21.36
CA GLY A 221 5.33 -2.19 22.52
C GLY A 221 4.66 -1.35 23.62
N GLU A 222 3.49 -0.76 23.39
CA GLU A 222 2.76 -0.02 24.42
C GLU A 222 2.13 -0.96 25.45
N SER A 223 1.97 -0.43 26.67
CA SER A 223 1.37 -1.15 27.79
C SER A 223 0.27 -0.35 28.44
N LEU A 224 -0.71 -1.06 29.00
CA LEU A 224 -1.81 -0.49 29.78
C LEU A 224 -2.01 -1.32 31.04
N SER A 225 -2.13 -0.67 32.19
CA SER A 225 -2.47 -1.34 33.43
C SER A 225 -3.85 -1.00 33.96
N THR A 226 -4.39 -1.86 34.81
CA THR A 226 -5.61 -1.58 35.57
C THR A 226 -5.45 -0.34 36.46
N VAL A 227 -4.24 -0.03 36.91
CA VAL A 227 -3.94 1.18 37.70
C VAL A 227 -4.03 2.44 36.83
N ASP A 228 -3.48 2.42 35.61
CA ASP A 228 -3.57 3.55 34.66
C ASP A 228 -5.03 3.86 34.31
N LEU A 229 -5.87 2.83 34.32
CA LEU A 229 -7.32 2.93 34.11
C LEU A 229 -8.11 3.32 35.38
N GLY A 230 -7.44 3.48 36.52
CA GLY A 230 -8.07 3.88 37.79
C GLY A 230 -8.79 2.76 38.55
N TYR A 231 -8.58 1.48 38.19
CA TYR A 231 -9.14 0.36 38.94
C TYR A 231 -8.34 0.07 40.21
N VAL A 232 -9.05 -0.15 41.32
CA VAL A 232 -8.47 -0.60 42.59
C VAL A 232 -9.00 -1.99 42.88
N ILE A 233 -8.17 -3.00 42.64
CA ILE A 233 -8.53 -4.41 42.81
C ILE A 233 -7.82 -4.91 44.06
N SER A 234 -8.58 -5.36 45.06
CA SER A 234 -8.01 -5.77 46.35
C SER A 234 -8.70 -6.98 46.93
N ASP A 235 -7.98 -7.65 47.83
CA ASP A 235 -8.48 -8.78 48.61
C ASP A 235 -7.91 -8.71 50.04
N THR A 236 -8.63 -9.26 51.00
CA THR A 236 -8.10 -9.43 52.36
C THR A 236 -7.63 -10.87 52.52
N ALA A 237 -6.32 -11.07 52.54
CA ALA A 237 -5.72 -12.40 52.59
C ALA A 237 -6.11 -13.11 53.91
N GLN A 238 -6.91 -14.17 53.83
CA GLN A 238 -7.29 -14.99 54.99
C GLN A 238 -6.47 -16.29 55.09
N ALA A 239 -6.05 -16.81 53.93
CA ALA A 239 -5.23 -18.00 53.76
C ALA A 239 -4.47 -17.90 52.44
N THR A 240 -3.57 -18.85 52.17
CA THR A 240 -2.92 -18.97 50.86
C THR A 240 -3.95 -19.11 49.76
N ALA A 241 -3.85 -18.26 48.73
CA ALA A 241 -4.73 -18.28 47.57
C ALA A 241 -3.91 -18.11 46.30
N GLU A 242 -4.30 -18.84 45.26
CA GLU A 242 -3.79 -18.66 43.90
C GLU A 242 -4.93 -18.15 43.02
N THR A 243 -4.60 -17.30 42.07
CA THR A 243 -5.58 -16.76 41.12
C THR A 243 -4.91 -16.56 39.77
N SER A 244 -5.60 -16.98 38.71
CA SER A 244 -5.20 -16.78 37.32
C SER A 244 -6.06 -15.71 36.67
N ALA A 245 -5.53 -15.08 35.62
CA ALA A 245 -6.27 -14.10 34.84
C ALA A 245 -6.06 -14.30 33.36
N ILE A 246 -7.06 -13.87 32.59
CA ILE A 246 -7.07 -13.90 31.13
C ILE A 246 -7.30 -12.48 30.66
N TRP A 247 -6.38 -11.97 29.84
CA TRP A 247 -6.54 -10.71 29.13
C TRP A 247 -6.67 -11.03 27.64
N THR A 248 -7.85 -10.77 27.08
CA THR A 248 -8.14 -10.94 25.65
C THR A 248 -7.98 -9.61 24.96
N ALA A 249 -7.24 -9.56 23.86
CA ALA A 249 -7.10 -8.38 23.03
C ALA A 249 -7.37 -8.72 21.56
N THR A 250 -7.97 -7.79 20.82
CA THR A 250 -8.20 -7.92 19.37
C THR A 250 -7.58 -6.74 18.65
N ALA A 251 -6.95 -7.00 17.50
CA ALA A 251 -6.54 -5.98 16.54
C ALA A 251 -7.75 -5.31 15.86
#